data_AF-A0A090FSR5-F1
#
_entry.id   AF-A0A090FSR5-F1
#
_cell.length_a   1.000
_cell.length_b   1.000
_cell.length_c   1.000
_cell.angle_alpha   90.00
_cell.angle_beta   90.00
_cell.angle_gamma   90.00
#
_symmetry.space_group_name_H-M   'P 1'
#
loop_
_entity.id
_entity.type
_entity.pdbx_description
1 polymer ?
#
loop_
_entity_poly.entity_id
_entity_poly.type
_entity_poly.pdbx_seq_one_letter_code
_entity_poly.pdbx_strand_id
1 'polypeptide(L)'
;MRRDLVTTDKLQALIEAHMTAYAAFGKAIHKVGGSSGDHDRASRQEERTLLAICAYPAVSEGDRLAKARYLLKIEARGELDLPEHIQALLRSTVSET
;
A
#
# COMPACT_ATOMS: atom_id res chain seq x y z
N MET A 1 -19.72 12.76 13.02
CA MET A 1 -20.19 11.63 12.21
C MET A 1 -19.98 11.75 10.68
N ARG A 2 -19.45 12.86 10.10
CA ARG A 2 -19.16 12.94 8.65
C ARG A 2 -17.71 12.63 8.24
N ARG A 3 -16.76 12.59 9.17
CA ARG A 3 -15.33 12.36 8.84
C ARG A 3 -15.01 10.87 8.63
N ASP A 4 -15.72 9.99 9.33
CA ASP A 4 -15.44 8.55 9.36
C ASP A 4 -15.78 7.82 8.04
N LEU A 5 -16.78 8.31 7.29
CA LEU A 5 -17.12 7.79 5.96
C LEU A 5 -16.08 8.19 4.90
N VAL A 6 -15.63 9.44 4.94
CA VAL A 6 -14.71 10.01 3.93
C VAL A 6 -13.29 9.42 4.06
N THR A 7 -12.89 8.94 5.23
CA THR A 7 -11.60 8.27 5.43
C THR A 7 -11.63 6.82 4.94
N THR A 8 -12.72 6.10 5.19
CA THR A 8 -12.89 4.72 4.73
C THR A 8 -12.77 4.61 3.20
N ASP A 9 -13.36 5.55 2.46
CA ASP A 9 -13.29 5.60 1.00
C ASP A 9 -11.85 5.81 0.49
N LYS A 10 -11.03 6.58 1.21
CA LYS A 10 -9.65 6.88 0.80
C LYS A 10 -8.71 5.70 1.01
N LEU A 11 -8.78 5.03 2.16
CA LEU A 11 -7.96 3.84 2.41
C LEU A 11 -8.30 2.73 1.41
N GLN A 12 -9.59 2.53 1.14
CA GLN A 12 -10.06 1.56 0.14
C GLN A 12 -9.49 1.88 -1.26
N ALA A 13 -9.53 3.14 -1.68
CA ALA A 13 -8.94 3.56 -2.95
C ALA A 13 -7.42 3.31 -3.02
N LEU A 14 -6.69 3.53 -1.91
CA LEU A 14 -5.25 3.22 -1.86
C LEU A 14 -4.98 1.72 -1.97
N ILE A 15 -5.79 0.89 -1.31
CA ILE A 15 -5.72 -0.57 -1.41
C ILE A 15 -5.98 -1.05 -2.84
N GLU A 16 -6.99 -0.49 -3.50
CA GLU A 16 -7.30 -0.80 -4.90
C GLU A 16 -6.20 -0.35 -5.87
N ALA A 17 -5.61 0.82 -5.63
CA ALA A 17 -4.48 1.31 -6.40
C ALA A 17 -3.27 0.36 -6.25
N HIS A 18 -2.98 -0.09 -5.03
CA HIS A 18 -1.90 -1.05 -4.78
C HIS A 18 -2.16 -2.39 -5.47
N MET A 19 -3.37 -2.96 -5.35
CA MET A 19 -3.70 -4.21 -6.06
C MET A 19 -3.54 -4.09 -7.58
N THR A 20 -3.91 -2.94 -8.14
CA THR A 20 -3.76 -2.66 -9.56
C THR A 20 -2.29 -2.56 -9.96
N ALA A 21 -1.48 -1.84 -9.17
CA ALA A 21 -0.04 -1.69 -9.40
C ALA A 21 0.69 -3.04 -9.26
N TYR A 22 0.36 -3.84 -8.25
CA TYR A 22 0.88 -5.18 -8.03
C TYR A 22 0.59 -6.11 -9.22
N ALA A 23 -0.65 -6.12 -9.71
CA ALA A 23 -1.01 -6.91 -10.88
C ALA A 23 -0.28 -6.44 -12.15
N ALA A 24 -0.07 -5.12 -12.31
CA ALA A 24 0.70 -4.57 -13.42
C ALA A 24 2.18 -4.93 -13.34
N PHE A 25 2.78 -4.91 -12.14
CA PHE A 25 4.16 -5.30 -11.91
C PHE A 25 4.39 -6.78 -12.21
N GLY A 26 3.53 -7.68 -11.71
CA GLY A 26 3.59 -9.10 -12.04
C GLY A 26 3.51 -9.36 -13.55
N LYS A 27 2.65 -8.63 -14.27
CA LYS A 27 2.59 -8.71 -15.75
C LYS A 27 3.87 -8.22 -16.41
N ALA A 28 4.49 -7.16 -15.90
CA ALA A 28 5.73 -6.62 -16.44
C ALA A 28 6.91 -7.60 -16.29
N ILE A 29 6.99 -8.32 -15.16
CA ILE A 29 8.00 -9.37 -14.92
C ILE A 29 7.85 -10.51 -15.94
N HIS A 30 6.62 -10.95 -16.21
CA HIS A 30 6.38 -12.10 -17.10
C HIS A 30 6.35 -11.75 -18.60
N LYS A 31 6.48 -10.46 -18.96
CA LYS A 31 6.42 -10.03 -20.37
C LYS A 31 7.73 -10.35 -21.08
N VAL A 32 7.70 -11.40 -21.91
CA VAL A 32 8.80 -11.72 -22.83
C VAL A 32 9.01 -10.55 -23.81
N GLY A 33 10.22 -9.99 -23.84
CA GLY A 33 10.57 -8.83 -24.67
C GLY A 33 10.14 -7.47 -24.09
N GLY A 34 9.73 -7.40 -22.82
CA GLY A 34 9.53 -6.14 -22.11
C GLY A 34 10.84 -5.36 -21.96
N SER A 35 10.76 -4.03 -22.04
CA SER A 35 11.90 -3.15 -21.74
C SER A 35 12.18 -3.17 -20.23
N SER A 36 13.46 -3.14 -19.84
CA SER A 36 13.85 -2.96 -18.43
C SER A 36 13.20 -1.72 -17.81
N GLY A 37 12.99 -0.67 -18.61
CA GLY A 37 12.32 0.56 -18.17
C GLY A 37 10.85 0.37 -17.78
N ASP A 38 10.13 -0.56 -18.40
CA ASP A 38 8.73 -0.86 -18.07
C ASP A 38 8.63 -1.60 -16.74
N HIS A 39 9.55 -2.56 -16.53
CA HIS A 39 9.69 -3.29 -15.28
C HIS A 39 9.98 -2.34 -14.11
N ASP A 40 11.02 -1.50 -14.25
CA ASP A 40 11.42 -0.57 -13.20
C ASP A 40 10.34 0.46 -12.87
N ARG A 41 9.58 0.89 -13.89
CA ARG A 41 8.45 1.80 -13.68
C ARG A 41 7.33 1.12 -12.90
N ALA A 42 6.99 -0.12 -13.25
CA ALA A 42 5.93 -0.87 -12.57
C ALA A 42 6.32 -1.21 -11.12
N SER A 43 7.56 -1.63 -10.89
CA SER A 43 8.12 -1.85 -9.55
C SER A 43 8.02 -0.62 -8.67
N ARG A 44 8.55 0.53 -9.14
CA ARG A 44 8.46 1.79 -8.37
C ARG A 44 7.03 2.24 -8.11
N GLN A 45 6.11 1.95 -9.03
CA GLN A 45 4.71 2.35 -8.86
C GLN A 45 4.00 1.50 -7.83
N GLU A 46 4.26 0.19 -7.82
CA GLU A 46 3.78 -0.75 -6.81
C GLU A 46 4.29 -0.34 -5.42
N GLU A 47 5.59 -0.15 -5.27
CA GLU A 47 6.23 0.26 -4.00
C GLU A 47 5.63 1.57 -3.46
N ARG A 48 5.46 2.59 -4.32
CA ARG A 48 4.84 3.86 -3.93
C ARG A 48 3.42 3.70 -3.40
N THR A 49 2.64 2.81 -3.99
CA THR A 49 1.26 2.57 -3.53
C THR A 49 1.24 1.82 -2.20
N LEU A 50 2.19 0.90 -1.97
CA LEU A 50 2.33 0.23 -0.68
C LEU A 50 2.74 1.22 0.41
N LEU A 51 3.74 2.07 0.14
CA LEU A 51 4.16 3.16 1.03
C LEU A 51 3.00 4.09 1.40
N ALA A 52 2.12 4.42 0.46
CA ALA A 52 0.95 5.25 0.74
C ALA A 52 -0.02 4.59 1.74
N ILE A 53 -0.21 3.27 1.65
CA ILE A 53 -1.00 2.50 2.62
C ILE A 53 -0.30 2.48 3.98
N CYS A 54 1.01 2.21 4.02
CA CYS A 54 1.82 2.25 5.24
C CYS A 54 1.73 3.62 5.94
N ALA A 55 1.77 4.73 5.18
CA ALA A 55 1.68 6.08 5.71
C ALA A 55 0.26 6.53 6.08
N TYR A 56 -0.79 5.80 5.66
CA TYR A 56 -2.17 6.24 5.86
C TYR A 56 -2.57 6.36 7.35
N PRO A 57 -3.00 7.53 7.84
CA PRO A 57 -3.39 7.71 9.25
C PRO A 57 -4.77 7.10 9.49
N ALA A 58 -4.80 5.85 9.96
CA ALA A 58 -6.04 5.11 10.24
C ALA A 58 -6.65 5.56 11.58
N VAL A 59 -7.40 6.66 11.56
CA VAL A 59 -8.01 7.26 12.76
C VAL A 59 -9.28 6.51 13.21
N SER A 60 -10.07 5.98 12.27
CA SER A 60 -11.28 5.22 12.58
C SER A 60 -10.95 3.75 12.88
N GLU A 61 -11.82 3.08 13.65
CA GLU A 61 -11.66 1.64 13.90
C GLU A 61 -11.77 0.81 12.62
N GLY A 62 -12.70 1.17 11.73
CA GLY A 62 -12.86 0.54 10.42
C GLY A 62 -11.58 0.65 9.58
N ASP A 63 -10.99 1.85 9.52
CA ASP A 63 -9.72 2.08 8.81
C ASP A 63 -8.58 1.26 9.43
N ARG A 64 -8.49 1.19 10.77
CA ARG A 64 -7.45 0.39 11.44
C ARG A 64 -7.57 -1.08 11.10
N LEU A 65 -8.79 -1.63 11.16
CA LEU A 65 -9.03 -3.04 10.85
C LEU A 65 -8.78 -3.34 9.36
N ALA A 66 -9.23 -2.48 8.45
CA ALA A 66 -9.00 -2.63 7.02
C ALA A 66 -7.50 -2.58 6.68
N LYS A 67 -6.79 -1.57 7.21
CA LYS A 67 -5.34 -1.41 7.02
C LYS A 67 -4.57 -2.60 7.59
N ALA A 68 -4.87 -3.02 8.83
CA ALA A 68 -4.20 -4.16 9.45
C ALA A 68 -4.42 -5.46 8.67
N ARG A 69 -5.66 -5.76 8.26
CA ARG A 69 -5.96 -6.94 7.44
C ARG A 69 -5.21 -6.95 6.13
N TYR A 70 -5.09 -5.78 5.49
CA TYR A 70 -4.37 -5.67 4.23
C TYR A 70 -2.87 -5.84 4.42
N LEU A 71 -2.27 -5.16 5.41
CA LEU A 71 -0.84 -5.28 5.70
C LEU A 71 -0.43 -6.70 6.09
N LEU A 72 -1.26 -7.44 6.83
CA LEU A 72 -1.02 -8.87 7.12
C LEU A 72 -0.98 -9.72 5.84
N LYS A 73 -1.79 -9.40 4.83
CA LYS A 73 -1.77 -10.09 3.54
C LYS A 73 -0.48 -9.80 2.76
N ILE A 74 0.02 -8.57 2.85
CA ILE A 74 1.29 -8.16 2.22
C ILE A 74 2.48 -8.82 2.94
N GLU A 75 2.48 -8.83 4.27
CA GLU A 75 3.51 -9.51 5.07
C GLU A 75 3.55 -11.02 4.79
N ALA A 76 2.40 -11.68 4.63
CA ALA A 76 2.36 -13.10 4.28
C ALA A 76 3.05 -13.43 2.94
N ARG A 77 3.32 -12.42 2.11
CA ARG A 77 4.08 -12.52 0.87
C ARG A 77 5.53 -12.06 1.00
N GLY A 78 5.91 -11.51 2.16
CA GLY A 78 7.23 -10.94 2.43
C GLY A 78 7.45 -9.56 1.82
N GLU A 79 6.39 -8.82 1.51
CA GLU A 79 6.45 -7.54 0.76
C GLU A 79 6.57 -6.30 1.68
N LEU A 80 6.54 -6.46 3.02
CA LEU A 80 6.84 -5.38 3.98
C LEU A 80 8.32 -5.42 4.43
N ASP A 81 9.23 -5.63 3.49
CA ASP A 81 10.65 -5.85 3.73
C ASP A 81 11.50 -4.57 3.77
N LEU A 82 11.00 -3.48 3.18
CA LEU A 82 11.73 -2.20 3.16
C LEU A 82 11.63 -1.42 4.50
N PRO A 83 12.75 -0.85 4.99
CA PRO A 83 12.76 0.03 6.16
C PRO A 83 11.75 1.18 6.07
N GLU A 84 11.53 1.72 4.86
CA GLU A 84 10.60 2.80 4.58
C GLU A 84 9.15 2.41 4.87
N HIS A 85 8.75 1.16 4.59
CA HIS A 85 7.42 0.65 4.92
C HIS A 85 7.19 0.65 6.44
N ILE A 86 8.18 0.16 7.19
CA ILE A 86 8.11 0.09 8.65
C ILE A 86 8.10 1.49 9.26
N GLN A 87 8.97 2.39 8.79
CA GLN A 87 9.00 3.77 9.27
C GLN A 87 7.68 4.50 8.99
N ALA A 88 7.13 4.37 7.78
CA ALA A 88 5.85 4.96 7.42
C ALA A 88 4.71 4.40 8.28
N LEU A 89 4.72 3.08 8.53
CA LEU A 89 3.73 2.43 9.39
C LEU A 89 3.79 2.96 10.81
N LEU A 90 4.97 3.00 11.42
CA LEU A 90 5.15 3.53 12.78
C LEU A 90 4.67 4.99 12.87
N ARG A 91 5.10 5.86 11.95
CA ARG A 91 4.65 7.26 11.94
C ARG A 91 3.15 7.42 11.75
N SER A 92 2.50 6.48 11.07
CA SER A 92 1.04 6.50 10.88
C SER A 92 0.24 6.06 12.11
N THR A 93 0.88 5.37 13.06
CA THR A 93 0.23 4.87 14.29
C THR A 93 0.56 5.71 15.52
N VAL A 94 1.75 6.31 15.59
CA VAL A 94 2.08 7.26 16.65
C VAL A 94 1.47 8.61 16.26
N SER A 95 0.30 8.93 16.82
CA SER A 95 -0.16 10.32 16.83
C SER A 95 0.91 11.15 17.51
N GLU A 96 1.52 12.10 16.80
CA GLU A 96 2.07 13.27 17.48
C GLU A 96 0.89 13.90 18.24
N THR A 97 0.96 13.84 19.56
CA THR A 97 -0.05 14.34 20.50
C THR A 97 0.24 15.79 20.82
#